data_AF-D9PMS2-F1
#
_entry.id   AF-D9PMS2-F1
#
_cell.length_a   1.000
_cell.length_b   1.000
_cell.length_c   1.000
_cell.angle_alpha   90.00
_cell.angle_beta   90.00
_cell.angle_gamma   90.00
#
_symmetry.space_group_name_H-M   'P 1'
#
loop_
_entity.id
_entity.type
_entity.pdbx_description
1 polymer ?
#
loop_
_entity_poly.entity_id
_entity_poly.type
_entity_poly.pdbx_seq_one_letter_code
_entity_poly.pdbx_strand_id
1 'polypeptide(L)' 'MFRIGVMPADQAALLKAQLAGVAGVVEAVVLAEEGVAMLKVSLKGWDEAGARSLLDTASA' A
#
# COMPACT_ATOMS: atom_id res chain seq x y z
N MET A 1 -4.43 7.70 4.35
CA MET A 1 -4.04 6.54 5.17
C MET A 1 -5.01 5.41 4.90
N PHE A 2 -4.51 4.21 4.67
CA PHE A 2 -5.30 3.01 4.40
C PHE A 2 -5.05 2.01 5.52
N ARG A 3 -6.10 1.39 6.04
CA ARG A 3 -5.97 0.29 7.01
C ARG A 3 -5.76 -1.01 6.26
N ILE A 4 -4.75 -1.78 6.66
CA ILE A 4 -4.37 -3.05 6.05
C ILE A 4 -4.28 -4.19 7.08
N GLY A 5 -4.53 -3.90 8.37
CA GLY A 5 -4.36 -4.87 9.44
C GLY A 5 -2.89 -5.07 9.83
N VAL A 6 -2.65 -5.49 11.07
CA VAL A 6 -1.30 -5.79 11.56
C VAL A 6 -0.79 -7.02 10.84
N MET A 7 0.42 -6.94 10.30
CA MET A 7 1.02 -8.03 9.53
C MET A 7 2.51 -8.18 9.84
N PRO A 8 3.12 -9.35 9.60
CA PRO A 8 4.55 -9.54 9.71
C PRO A 8 5.34 -8.63 8.76
N ALA A 9 6.57 -8.31 9.16
CA ALA A 9 7.45 -7.39 8.43
C ALA A 9 7.72 -7.84 6.98
N ASP A 10 7.82 -9.14 6.73
CA ASP A 10 8.00 -9.70 5.38
C ASP A 10 6.78 -9.42 4.48
N GLN A 11 5.56 -9.59 4.99
CA GLN A 11 4.33 -9.25 4.26
C GLN A 11 4.21 -7.75 4.03
N ALA A 12 4.58 -6.93 5.03
CA ALA A 12 4.60 -5.47 4.88
C ALA A 12 5.62 -5.02 3.81
N ALA A 13 6.80 -5.65 3.75
CA ALA A 13 7.81 -5.37 2.74
C ALA A 13 7.32 -5.74 1.33
N LEU A 14 6.66 -6.89 1.18
CA LEU A 14 6.04 -7.30 -0.08
C LEU A 14 4.92 -6.35 -0.50
N LEU A 15 4.02 -6.00 0.41
CA LEU A 15 2.94 -5.06 0.13
C LEU A 15 3.47 -3.69 -0.27
N LYS A 16 4.49 -3.18 0.44
CA LYS A 16 5.16 -1.93 0.09
C LYS A 16 5.72 -1.98 -1.34
N ALA A 17 6.40 -3.07 -1.70
CA ALA A 17 6.99 -3.23 -3.04
C ALA A 17 5.91 -3.26 -4.13
N GLN A 18 4.81 -3.97 -3.90
CA GLN A 18 3.68 -4.01 -4.83
C GLN A 18 3.04 -2.63 -4.99
N LEU A 19 2.79 -1.93 -3.88
CA LEU A 19 2.23 -0.59 -3.89
C LEU A 19 3.14 0.42 -4.61
N ALA A 20 4.46 0.34 -4.40
CA ALA A 20 5.43 1.18 -5.11
C ALA A 20 5.43 0.95 -6.63
N GLY A 21 4.95 -0.20 -7.11
CA GLY A 21 4.80 -0.51 -8.52
C GLY A 21 3.50 0.02 -9.15
N VAL A 22 2.54 0.51 -8.35
CA VAL A 22 1.27 1.02 -8.87
C VAL A 22 1.48 2.37 -9.56
N ALA A 23 0.87 2.52 -10.74
CA ALA A 23 0.98 3.73 -11.54
C ALA A 23 0.55 4.95 -10.73
N GLY A 24 1.45 5.94 -10.63
CA GLY A 24 1.22 7.17 -9.88
C GLY A 24 1.55 7.10 -8.39
N VAL A 25 1.96 5.96 -7.81
CA VAL A 25 2.64 5.97 -6.51
C VAL A 25 4.00 6.62 -6.66
N VAL A 26 4.22 7.68 -5.90
CA VAL A 26 5.52 8.33 -5.74
C VAL A 26 6.25 7.75 -4.54
N GLU A 27 5.51 7.39 -3.49
CA GLU A 27 6.09 6.82 -2.27
C GLU A 27 5.08 5.89 -1.60
N ALA A 28 5.54 4.73 -1.16
CA ALA A 28 4.76 3.78 -0.37
C ALA A 28 5.46 3.49 0.96
N VAL A 29 4.73 3.68 2.04
CA VAL A 29 5.17 3.37 3.40
C VAL A 29 4.13 2.45 4.03
N VAL A 30 4.59 1.31 4.52
CA VAL A 30 3.74 0.34 5.22
C VAL A 30 4.23 0.25 6.66
N LEU A 31 3.36 0.56 7.60
CA LEU A 31 3.59 0.44 9.04
C LEU A 31 2.92 -0.86 9.49
N ALA A 32 3.73 -1.92 9.56
CA ALA A 32 3.28 -3.28 9.82
C ALA A 32 2.65 -3.43 11.21
N GLU A 33 3.27 -2.84 12.24
CA GLU A 33 2.83 -2.88 13.64
C GLU A 33 1.53 -2.10 13.87
N GLU A 34 1.37 -0.98 13.17
CA GLU A 34 0.18 -0.13 13.25
C GLU A 34 -0.95 -0.61 12.32
N GLY A 35 -0.64 -1.54 11.40
CA GLY A 35 -1.55 -2.07 10.41
C GLY A 35 -2.08 -1.02 9.43
N VAL A 36 -1.23 -0.07 9.05
CA VAL A 36 -1.58 1.03 8.14
C VAL A 36 -0.59 1.18 6.99
N ALA A 37 -1.11 1.56 5.83
CA ALA A 37 -0.34 1.95 4.66
C ALA A 37 -0.57 3.43 4.34
N MET A 38 0.52 4.12 4.04
CA MET A 38 0.56 5.50 3.58
C MET A 38 1.12 5.52 2.17
N LEU A 39 0.37 6.15 1.27
CA LEU A 39 0.71 6.26 -0.14
C LEU A 39 0.78 7.74 -0.47
N LYS A 40 1.93 8.16 -0.99
CA LYS A 40 2.09 9.43 -1.66
C LYS A 40 1.92 9.19 -3.14
N VAL A 41 0.94 9.87 -3.73
CA VAL A 41 0.52 9.62 -5.11
C VAL A 41 0.55 10.92 -5.90
N SER A 42 0.81 10.80 -7.20
CA SER A 42 0.69 11.90 -8.14
C SER A 42 -0.75 11.98 -8.63
N LEU A 43 -1.42 13.13 -8.50
CA LEU A 43 -2.81 13.31 -8.92
C LEU A 43 -3.05 13.03 -10.42
N LYS A 44 -2.00 13.00 -11.23
CA LYS A 44 -2.06 12.71 -12.66
C LYS A 44 -1.64 11.27 -12.93
N GLY A 45 -2.58 10.46 -13.43
CA GLY A 45 -2.32 9.06 -13.78
C GLY A 45 -2.23 8.13 -12.56
N TRP A 46 -2.85 8.52 -11.43
CA TRP A 46 -2.95 7.68 -10.25
C TRP A 46 -3.94 6.53 -10.48
N ASP A 47 -3.44 5.31 -10.39
CA ASP A 47 -4.27 4.11 -10.38
C ASP A 47 -4.73 3.77 -8.95
N GLU A 48 -5.76 4.51 -8.52
CA GLU A 48 -6.37 4.30 -7.21
C GLU A 48 -6.97 2.90 -7.06
N ALA A 49 -7.60 2.38 -8.11
CA ALA A 49 -8.27 1.08 -8.09
C ALA A 49 -7.26 -0.07 -7.91
N GLY A 50 -6.13 -0.01 -8.60
CA GLY A 50 -5.04 -0.98 -8.45
C GLY A 50 -4.47 -0.98 -7.03
N ALA A 51 -4.18 0.21 -6.47
CA ALA A 51 -3.70 0.31 -5.09
C ALA A 51 -4.74 -0.18 -4.08
N ARG A 52 -6.02 0.18 -4.25
CA ARG A 52 -7.10 -0.26 -3.36
C ARG A 52 -7.24 -1.78 -3.34
N SER A 53 -7.11 -2.44 -4.49
CA SER A 53 -7.20 -3.90 -4.60
C SER A 53 -6.05 -4.60 -3.86
N LEU A 54 -4.83 -4.05 -3.95
CA LEU A 54 -3.67 -4.56 -3.20
C LEU A 54 -3.85 -4.40 -1.69
N LEU A 55 -4.39 -3.27 -1.26
CA LEU A 55 -4.65 -2.99 0.16
C LEU A 55 -5.74 -3.90 0.74
N ASP A 56 -6.81 -4.15 -0.02
CA ASP A 56 -7.90 -5.04 0.37
C ASP A 56 -7.42 -6.49 0.51
N THR A 57 -6.66 -6.97 -0.47
CA THR A 57 -6.03 -8.31 -0.44
C THR A 57 -5.10 -8.49 0.75
N ALA A 58 -4.41 -7.43 1.17
CA ALA A 58 -3.49 -7.50 2.31
C ALA A 58 -4.19 -7.44 3.68
N SER A 59 -5.46 -7.02 3.71
CA SER A 59 -6.29 -6.92 4.92
C SER A 59 -7.17 -8.13 5.22
N ALA A 60 -7.20 -9.10 4.30
CA ALA A 60 -7.92 -10.36 4.42
C ALA A 60 -7.08 -11.45 5.10
#